data_AF-R1GDR7-F1
#
_entry.id   AF-R1GDR7-F1
#
_cell.length_a   1.000
_cell.length_b   1.000
_cell.length_c   1.000
_cell.angle_alpha   90.00
_cell.angle_beta   90.00
_cell.angle_gamma   90.00
#
_symmetry.space_group_name_H-M   'P 1'
#
loop_
_entity.id
_entity.type
_entity.pdbx_description
1 polymer ?
#
loop_
_entity_poly.entity_id
_entity_poly.type
_entity_poly.pdbx_seq_one_letter_code
_entity_poly.pdbx_strand_id
1 'polypeptide(L)'
;IMLALVGAHLALVWYQKHTQFPGVRRKESNVVGVRIMPYFALKGGAFFTLVVGVLALMSGLFQINPVWNFGPYNPAQVSAGSQPDWYMAWADGMLRIWPAWEVYLGNYTIPAVFFPGAIGMPILFGLLLGYPFIERRLSKDTAHHNLLQRPRDVPVRTALGAMALGFFMVIELSGFNDIIADQFDISLNATTWAGRIGVLIVPPLAYYFTYRICLGLQRADREVLEHGVETGIIKRLPHGEFIEIHQPLAGVDSHGHAIPLEYQGASVPKKMNKLGSAGSAVPGTFWSPDPADETVALQRAHGNGHSGGENGQHGQHGEFDSAETAAAAKQD
;
A
#
# COMPACT_ATOMS: atom_id res chain seq x y z
N ILE A 1 21.71 4.16 -22.52
CA ILE A 1 21.88 4.26 -21.05
C ILE A 1 20.69 3.62 -20.32
N MET A 2 19.46 4.09 -20.48
CA MET A 2 18.27 3.56 -19.77
C MET A 2 18.11 2.03 -19.86
N LEU A 3 18.18 1.46 -21.06
CA LEU A 3 18.08 0.00 -21.24
C LEU A 3 19.19 -0.76 -20.47
N ALA A 4 20.41 -0.23 -20.44
CA ALA A 4 21.51 -0.82 -19.70
C ALA A 4 21.29 -0.77 -18.19
N LEU A 5 20.77 0.35 -17.67
CA LEU A 5 20.40 0.49 -16.26
C LEU A 5 19.24 -0.43 -15.88
N VAL A 6 18.23 -0.58 -16.74
CA VAL A 6 17.13 -1.55 -16.54
C VAL A 6 17.68 -2.97 -16.52
N GLY A 7 18.56 -3.34 -17.47
CA GLY A 7 19.21 -4.64 -17.48
C GLY A 7 20.00 -4.92 -16.21
N ALA A 8 20.82 -3.96 -15.76
CA ALA A 8 21.58 -4.06 -14.52
C ALA A 8 20.66 -4.16 -13.28
N HIS A 9 19.59 -3.35 -13.23
CA HIS A 9 18.60 -3.37 -12.17
C HIS A 9 17.92 -4.74 -12.05
N LEU A 10 17.45 -5.30 -13.18
CA LEU A 10 16.82 -6.63 -13.20
C LEU A 10 17.82 -7.73 -12.82
N ALA A 11 19.07 -7.64 -13.26
CA ALA A 11 20.11 -8.60 -12.86
C ALA A 11 20.35 -8.57 -11.34
N LEU A 12 20.45 -7.39 -10.72
CA LEU A 12 20.61 -7.26 -9.27
C LEU A 12 19.46 -7.95 -8.54
N VAL A 13 18.22 -7.65 -8.92
CA VAL A 13 17.03 -8.24 -8.30
C VAL A 13 16.95 -9.76 -8.52
N TRP A 14 17.37 -10.24 -9.69
CA TRP A 14 17.38 -11.66 -10.02
C TRP A 14 18.38 -12.46 -9.18
N TYR A 15 19.62 -11.97 -9.07
CA TYR A 15 20.70 -12.67 -8.38
C TYR A 15 20.66 -12.47 -6.86
N GLN A 16 20.28 -11.30 -6.38
CA GLN A 16 20.15 -11.02 -4.94
C GLN A 16 18.85 -11.54 -4.33
N LYS A 17 17.94 -12.04 -5.18
CA LYS A 17 16.56 -12.47 -4.83
C LYS A 17 15.66 -11.29 -4.43
N HIS A 18 14.36 -11.47 -4.67
CA HIS A 18 13.36 -10.51 -4.23
C HIS A 18 13.18 -10.55 -2.71
N THR A 19 12.99 -9.37 -2.13
CA THR A 19 12.55 -9.20 -0.74
C THR A 19 11.09 -9.63 -0.57
N GLN A 20 10.70 -9.98 0.65
CA GLN A 20 9.35 -10.46 0.95
C GLN A 20 8.83 -9.90 2.28
N PHE A 21 7.51 -9.71 2.41
CA PHE A 21 6.91 -9.38 3.71
C PHE A 21 6.99 -10.58 4.67
N PRO A 22 7.23 -10.37 5.97
CA PRO A 22 7.18 -11.43 6.98
C PRO A 22 5.80 -12.10 7.01
N GLY A 23 5.81 -13.37 7.40
CA GLY A 23 4.61 -14.21 7.41
C GLY A 23 4.96 -15.67 7.66
N VAL A 24 3.96 -16.54 7.59
CA VAL A 24 4.12 -17.97 7.86
C VAL A 24 5.23 -18.57 6.98
N ARG A 25 6.22 -19.19 7.63
CA ARG A 25 7.41 -19.82 7.00
C ARG A 25 8.32 -18.86 6.22
N ARG A 26 8.19 -17.54 6.37
CA ARG A 26 9.07 -16.55 5.76
C ARG A 26 10.14 -16.10 6.74
N LYS A 27 11.40 -16.32 6.39
CA LYS A 27 12.59 -16.01 7.19
C LYS A 27 13.54 -15.13 6.37
N GLU A 28 14.52 -14.52 7.03
CA GLU A 28 15.57 -13.71 6.37
C GLU A 28 16.42 -14.50 5.36
N SER A 29 16.47 -15.82 5.50
CA SER A 29 17.32 -16.71 4.70
C SER A 29 16.58 -17.45 3.58
N ASN A 30 15.27 -17.23 3.41
CA ASN A 30 14.50 -17.93 2.39
C ASN A 30 13.60 -16.98 1.58
N VAL A 31 13.06 -17.50 0.48
CA VAL A 31 12.03 -16.82 -0.33
C VAL A 31 10.88 -17.80 -0.51
N VAL A 32 9.69 -17.41 -0.06
CA VAL A 32 8.48 -18.22 -0.17
C VAL A 32 7.59 -17.61 -1.24
N GLY A 33 7.34 -18.37 -2.31
CA GLY A 33 6.52 -17.92 -3.42
C GLY A 33 6.37 -18.98 -4.49
N VAL A 34 5.88 -18.55 -5.65
CA VAL A 34 5.72 -19.42 -6.82
C VAL A 34 7.03 -19.51 -7.61
N ARG A 35 7.30 -20.68 -8.20
CA ARG A 35 8.42 -20.85 -9.13
C ARG A 35 8.16 -20.07 -10.43
N ILE A 36 9.24 -19.78 -11.15
CA ILE A 36 9.13 -18.95 -12.35
C ILE A 36 8.27 -19.60 -13.44
N MET A 37 8.48 -20.90 -13.65
CA MET A 37 7.66 -21.72 -14.53
C MET A 37 6.81 -22.69 -13.70
N PRO A 38 5.52 -22.89 -14.07
CA PRO A 38 4.79 -22.17 -15.13
C PRO A 38 4.11 -20.88 -14.62
N TYR A 39 3.88 -20.77 -13.32
CA TYR A 39 2.92 -19.81 -12.76
C TYR A 39 3.33 -18.35 -12.89
N PHE A 40 4.56 -18.00 -12.54
CA PHE A 40 4.98 -16.60 -12.56
C PHE A 40 5.08 -16.06 -13.99
N ALA A 41 5.63 -16.84 -14.93
CA ALA A 41 5.73 -16.44 -16.33
C ALA A 41 4.35 -16.20 -16.95
N LEU A 42 3.36 -17.07 -16.69
CA LEU A 42 1.99 -16.87 -17.15
C LEU A 42 1.35 -15.61 -16.56
N LYS A 43 1.47 -15.40 -15.24
CA LYS A 43 0.94 -14.19 -14.58
C LYS A 43 1.62 -12.92 -15.08
N GLY A 44 2.94 -12.95 -15.22
CA GLY A 44 3.74 -11.82 -15.72
C GLY A 44 3.41 -11.48 -17.17
N GLY A 45 3.31 -12.48 -18.04
CA GLY A 45 2.88 -12.31 -19.43
C GLY A 45 1.45 -11.78 -19.55
N ALA A 46 0.51 -12.33 -18.77
CA ALA A 46 -0.86 -11.84 -18.74
C ALA A 46 -0.95 -10.38 -18.27
N PHE A 47 -0.20 -10.01 -17.23
CA PHE A 47 -0.13 -8.63 -16.74
C PHE A 47 0.48 -7.69 -17.79
N PHE A 48 1.55 -8.10 -18.48
CA PHE A 48 2.12 -7.34 -19.59
C PHE A 48 1.09 -7.08 -20.70
N THR A 49 0.39 -8.12 -21.17
CA THR A 49 -0.64 -7.99 -22.21
C THR A 49 -1.77 -7.07 -21.75
N LEU A 50 -2.18 -7.15 -20.49
CA LEU A 50 -3.21 -6.26 -19.93
C LEU A 50 -2.73 -4.80 -19.95
N VAL A 51 -1.51 -4.52 -19.48
CA VAL A 51 -0.95 -3.17 -19.48
C VAL A 51 -0.86 -2.62 -20.91
N VAL A 52 -0.35 -3.42 -21.86
CA VAL A 52 -0.29 -3.03 -23.28
C VAL A 52 -1.69 -2.77 -23.84
N GLY A 53 -2.66 -3.63 -23.54
CA GLY A 53 -4.05 -3.46 -23.98
C GLY A 53 -4.67 -2.15 -23.46
N VAL A 54 -4.48 -1.85 -22.18
CA VAL A 54 -4.95 -0.59 -21.57
C VAL A 54 -4.27 0.62 -22.22
N LEU A 55 -2.95 0.58 -22.42
CA LEU A 55 -2.22 1.67 -23.07
C LEU A 55 -2.65 1.87 -24.52
N ALA A 56 -2.86 0.78 -25.27
CA ALA A 56 -3.37 0.85 -26.64
C ALA A 56 -4.77 1.48 -26.69
N LEU A 57 -5.68 1.03 -25.81
CA LEU A 57 -7.02 1.63 -25.69
C LEU A 57 -6.93 3.11 -25.33
N MET A 58 -6.11 3.50 -24.36
CA MET A 58 -5.95 4.91 -23.99
C MET A 58 -5.39 5.75 -25.14
N SER A 59 -4.42 5.23 -25.90
CA SER A 59 -3.82 5.93 -27.04
C SER A 59 -4.79 6.14 -28.21
N GLY A 60 -5.79 5.27 -28.37
CA GLY A 60 -6.81 5.38 -29.41
C GLY A 60 -8.04 6.17 -28.99
N LEU A 61 -8.45 6.07 -27.72
CA LEU A 61 -9.67 6.69 -27.19
C LEU A 61 -9.45 8.12 -26.69
N PHE A 62 -8.26 8.43 -26.16
CA PHE A 62 -7.93 9.74 -25.61
C PHE A 62 -6.82 10.41 -26.41
N GLN A 63 -7.08 11.63 -26.83
CA GLN A 63 -6.08 12.47 -27.47
C GLN A 63 -5.11 13.02 -26.41
N ILE A 64 -3.81 12.76 -26.58
CA ILE A 64 -2.78 13.11 -25.58
C ILE A 64 -2.09 14.44 -25.94
N ASN A 65 -1.36 14.49 -27.06
CA ASN A 65 -0.59 15.67 -27.44
C ASN A 65 -1.03 16.17 -28.84
N PRO A 66 -2.02 17.07 -28.91
CA PRO A 66 -2.56 17.56 -30.17
C PRO A 66 -1.66 18.63 -30.81
N VAL A 67 -0.45 18.25 -31.22
CA VAL A 67 0.60 19.19 -31.69
C VAL A 67 0.17 20.09 -32.85
N TRP A 68 -0.80 19.64 -33.66
CA TRP A 68 -1.37 20.41 -34.76
C TRP A 68 -2.20 21.62 -34.31
N ASN A 69 -2.72 21.64 -33.06
CA ASN A 69 -3.45 22.78 -32.51
C ASN A 69 -2.51 23.92 -32.08
N PHE A 70 -1.25 23.62 -31.75
CA PHE A 70 -0.28 24.60 -31.24
C PHE A 70 0.54 25.26 -32.34
N GLY A 71 0.75 24.57 -33.46
CA GLY A 71 1.58 25.06 -34.56
C GLY A 71 3.10 24.95 -34.29
N PRO A 72 3.94 25.43 -35.22
CA PRO A 72 5.39 25.40 -35.07
C PRO A 72 5.87 26.40 -34.01
N TYR A 73 6.97 26.07 -33.33
CA TYR A 73 7.57 26.96 -32.34
C TYR A 73 8.02 28.30 -32.96
N ASN A 74 7.58 29.40 -32.35
CA ASN A 74 8.02 30.75 -32.68
C ASN A 74 8.33 31.49 -31.36
N PRO A 75 9.57 32.00 -31.14
CA PRO A 75 9.94 32.71 -29.91
C PRO A 75 9.08 33.94 -29.58
N ALA A 76 8.35 34.50 -30.56
CA ALA A 76 7.46 35.63 -30.38
C ALA A 76 6.01 35.25 -29.99
N GLN A 77 5.70 33.96 -29.86
CA GLN A 77 4.35 33.44 -29.59
C GLN A 77 4.37 32.45 -28.43
N VAL A 78 3.31 32.47 -27.59
CA VAL A 78 3.14 31.57 -26.44
C VAL A 78 1.66 31.17 -26.31
N SER A 79 1.41 29.96 -25.82
CA SER A 79 0.06 29.48 -25.50
C SER A 79 -0.36 29.91 -24.09
N ALA A 80 -1.67 29.99 -23.86
CA ALA A 80 -2.21 29.97 -22.50
C ALA A 80 -1.99 28.55 -21.92
N GLY A 81 -1.46 28.44 -20.70
CA GLY A 81 -1.16 27.13 -20.08
C GLY A 81 0.10 26.45 -20.62
N SER A 82 1.22 27.17 -20.71
CA SER A 82 2.51 26.55 -21.03
C SER A 82 3.04 25.82 -19.79
N GLN A 83 2.88 24.50 -19.78
CA GLN A 83 3.25 23.63 -18.67
C GLN A 83 3.84 22.33 -19.21
N PRO A 84 4.77 21.70 -18.50
CA PRO A 84 5.34 20.43 -18.92
C PRO A 84 4.35 19.28 -18.68
N ASP A 85 4.70 18.08 -19.16
CA ASP A 85 4.03 16.86 -18.74
C ASP A 85 4.09 16.69 -17.23
N TRP A 86 3.09 16.01 -16.65
CA TRP A 86 2.94 15.82 -15.20
C TRP A 86 4.22 15.34 -14.50
N TYR A 87 4.97 14.39 -15.06
CA TYR A 87 6.20 13.90 -14.41
C TYR A 87 7.33 14.96 -14.30
N MET A 88 7.18 16.14 -14.92
CA MET A 88 8.06 17.30 -14.81
C MET A 88 7.36 18.54 -14.23
N ALA A 89 6.06 18.48 -13.91
CA ALA A 89 5.30 19.65 -13.45
C ALA A 89 5.73 20.13 -12.07
N TRP A 90 6.15 19.22 -11.18
CA TRP A 90 6.80 19.56 -9.92
C TRP A 90 8.00 20.50 -10.09
N ALA A 91 8.75 20.36 -11.19
CA ALA A 91 9.91 21.19 -11.44
C ALA A 91 9.53 22.61 -11.83
N ASP A 92 8.55 22.75 -12.71
CA ASP A 92 7.98 24.05 -13.08
C ASP A 92 7.28 24.71 -11.88
N GLY A 93 6.50 23.94 -11.12
CA GLY A 93 5.81 24.44 -9.94
C GLY A 93 6.74 24.97 -8.85
N MET A 94 7.92 24.35 -8.66
CA MET A 94 8.96 24.92 -7.80
C MET A 94 9.44 26.31 -8.28
N LEU A 95 9.59 26.50 -9.59
CA LEU A 95 9.95 27.80 -10.17
C LEU A 95 8.83 28.83 -9.99
N ARG A 96 7.57 28.43 -10.20
CA ARG A 96 6.40 29.31 -10.09
C ARG A 96 6.17 29.84 -8.67
N ILE A 97 6.34 29.00 -7.65
CA ILE A 97 6.08 29.40 -6.26
C ILE A 97 7.26 30.11 -5.61
N TRP A 98 8.48 29.99 -6.15
CA TRP A 98 9.63 30.67 -5.56
C TRP A 98 9.44 32.20 -5.56
N PRO A 99 9.74 32.91 -4.46
CA PRO A 99 9.69 34.37 -4.45
C PRO A 99 10.70 34.98 -5.42
N ALA A 100 10.49 36.25 -5.81
CA ALA A 100 11.43 37.01 -6.65
C ALA A 100 12.67 37.45 -5.84
N TRP A 101 13.39 36.50 -5.25
CA TRP A 101 14.61 36.71 -4.48
C TRP A 101 15.81 36.64 -5.41
N GLU A 102 16.39 37.80 -5.70
CA GLU A 102 17.61 37.92 -6.51
C GLU A 102 18.78 38.38 -5.64
N VAL A 103 19.98 37.98 -6.03
CA VAL A 103 21.22 38.41 -5.34
C VAL A 103 22.12 39.12 -6.34
N TYR A 104 22.47 40.36 -6.03
CA TYR A 104 23.37 41.19 -6.83
C TYR A 104 24.77 41.21 -6.18
N LEU A 105 25.77 40.69 -6.89
CA LEU A 105 27.17 40.61 -6.45
C LEU A 105 28.04 41.48 -7.36
N GLY A 106 28.12 42.77 -7.05
CA GLY A 106 28.81 43.74 -7.91
C GLY A 106 28.16 43.78 -9.30
N ASN A 107 28.89 43.34 -10.32
CA ASN A 107 28.42 43.29 -11.72
C ASN A 107 27.73 41.97 -12.11
N TYR A 108 27.61 41.02 -11.18
CA TYR A 108 26.98 39.73 -11.42
C TYR A 108 25.61 39.65 -10.73
N THR A 109 24.66 39.01 -11.39
CA THR A 109 23.31 38.79 -10.85
C THR A 109 23.03 37.29 -10.78
N ILE A 110 22.61 36.82 -9.61
CA ILE A 110 22.04 35.49 -9.43
C ILE A 110 20.51 35.65 -9.50
N PRO A 111 19.87 35.19 -10.59
CA PRO A 111 18.43 35.39 -10.78
C PRO A 111 17.63 34.47 -9.86
N ALA A 112 16.37 34.84 -9.59
CA ALA A 112 15.53 34.10 -8.64
C ALA A 112 15.35 32.63 -9.01
N VAL A 113 15.28 32.30 -10.30
CA VAL A 113 15.15 30.92 -10.81
C VAL A 113 16.34 30.02 -10.49
N PHE A 114 17.51 30.60 -10.17
CA PHE A 114 18.71 29.84 -9.82
C PHE A 114 18.50 29.00 -8.56
N PHE A 115 17.79 29.53 -7.56
CA PHE A 115 17.59 28.84 -6.29
C PHE A 115 16.74 27.56 -6.43
N PRO A 116 15.49 27.59 -6.92
CA PRO A 116 14.70 26.38 -7.09
C PRO A 116 15.25 25.45 -8.18
N GLY A 117 15.79 26.01 -9.27
CA GLY A 117 16.28 25.23 -10.41
C GLY A 117 17.67 24.61 -10.18
N ALA A 118 18.68 25.44 -9.96
CA ALA A 118 20.07 24.99 -9.88
C ALA A 118 20.47 24.46 -8.49
N ILE A 119 19.80 24.90 -7.41
CA ILE A 119 20.07 24.41 -6.05
C ILE A 119 18.98 23.42 -5.60
N GLY A 120 17.70 23.75 -5.79
CA GLY A 120 16.58 22.94 -5.34
C GLY A 120 16.54 21.56 -6.01
N MET A 121 16.67 21.50 -7.34
CA MET A 121 16.64 20.22 -8.07
C MET A 121 17.76 19.27 -7.63
N PRO A 122 19.05 19.68 -7.59
CA PRO A 122 20.10 18.78 -7.13
C PRO A 122 19.95 18.37 -5.67
N ILE A 123 19.41 19.22 -4.79
CA ILE A 123 19.11 18.84 -3.41
C ILE A 123 18.07 17.72 -3.39
N LEU A 124 16.98 17.83 -4.15
CA LEU A 124 15.94 16.80 -4.18
C LEU A 124 16.46 15.46 -4.71
N PHE A 125 17.19 15.48 -5.84
CA PHE A 125 17.81 14.26 -6.37
C PHE A 125 18.88 13.70 -5.42
N GLY A 126 19.69 14.57 -4.82
CA GLY A 126 20.73 14.19 -3.87
C GLY A 126 20.14 13.53 -2.62
N LEU A 127 19.05 14.06 -2.08
CA LEU A 127 18.33 13.46 -0.96
C LEU A 127 17.71 12.12 -1.35
N LEU A 128 17.09 12.01 -2.53
CA LEU A 128 16.48 10.77 -3.00
C LEU A 128 17.51 9.65 -3.19
N LEU A 129 18.60 9.93 -3.89
CA LEU A 129 19.68 8.97 -4.13
C LEU A 129 20.46 8.65 -2.85
N GLY A 130 20.64 9.65 -1.99
CA GLY A 130 21.34 9.52 -0.71
C GLY A 130 20.51 8.90 0.41
N TYR A 131 19.19 8.75 0.24
CA TYR A 131 18.27 8.39 1.31
C TYR A 131 18.68 7.13 2.09
N PRO A 132 19.05 6.00 1.45
CA PRO A 132 19.46 4.80 2.19
C PRO A 132 20.68 5.02 3.10
N PHE A 133 21.63 5.87 2.68
CA PHE A 133 22.82 6.19 3.47
C PHE A 133 22.51 7.14 4.62
N ILE A 134 21.61 8.10 4.39
CA ILE A 134 21.13 9.04 5.42
C ILE A 134 20.39 8.25 6.49
N GLU A 135 19.43 7.41 6.11
CA GLU A 135 18.67 6.58 7.05
C GLU A 135 19.60 5.66 7.84
N ARG A 136 20.48 4.90 7.15
CA ARG A 136 21.47 4.02 7.78
C ARG A 136 22.33 4.73 8.82
N ARG A 137 22.75 5.97 8.55
CA ARG A 137 23.58 6.75 9.48
C ARG A 137 22.80 7.19 10.73
N LEU A 138 21.54 7.57 10.55
CA LEU A 138 20.69 8.07 11.64
C LEU A 138 20.10 6.93 12.50
N SER A 139 19.64 5.86 11.87
CA SER A 139 19.10 4.67 12.55
C SER A 139 20.20 3.76 13.10
N LYS A 140 21.43 3.88 12.59
CA LYS A 140 22.55 2.95 12.82
C LYS A 140 22.24 1.51 12.39
N ASP A 141 21.26 1.33 11.51
CA ASP A 141 20.88 0.03 10.98
C ASP A 141 21.86 -0.40 9.89
N THR A 142 22.78 -1.28 10.26
CA THR A 142 23.78 -1.86 9.35
C THR A 142 23.60 -3.36 9.17
N ALA A 143 22.48 -3.91 9.63
CA ALA A 143 22.20 -5.33 9.51
C ALA A 143 21.79 -5.69 8.08
N HIS A 144 21.86 -6.98 7.75
CA HIS A 144 21.37 -7.48 6.48
C HIS A 144 19.86 -7.75 6.58
N HIS A 145 19.06 -7.15 5.70
CA HIS A 145 17.59 -7.21 5.75
C HIS A 145 17.01 -7.69 4.42
N ASN A 146 16.36 -8.85 4.44
CA ASN A 146 15.63 -9.44 3.31
C ASN A 146 14.11 -9.45 3.56
N LEU A 147 13.68 -9.39 4.82
CA LEU A 147 12.27 -9.18 5.16
C LEU A 147 11.91 -7.69 5.13
N LEU A 148 10.79 -7.40 4.46
CA LEU A 148 10.24 -6.06 4.36
C LEU A 148 9.58 -5.65 5.68
N GLN A 149 9.91 -4.45 6.14
CA GLN A 149 9.18 -3.80 7.22
C GLN A 149 7.86 -3.26 6.68
N ARG A 150 6.74 -3.56 7.34
CA ARG A 150 5.46 -2.92 6.96
C ARG A 150 5.57 -1.43 7.22
N PRO A 151 4.98 -0.56 6.38
CA PRO A 151 5.08 0.89 6.55
C PRO A 151 4.64 1.35 7.95
N ARG A 152 3.57 0.74 8.50
CA ARG A 152 3.10 1.07 9.85
C ARG A 152 4.12 0.76 10.95
N ASP A 153 5.07 -0.14 10.74
CA ASP A 153 6.06 -0.56 11.74
C ASP A 153 7.27 0.38 11.82
N VAL A 154 7.44 1.26 10.84
CA VAL A 154 8.54 2.24 10.77
C VAL A 154 7.97 3.65 10.65
N PRO A 155 7.27 4.14 11.68
CA PRO A 155 6.40 5.31 11.59
C PRO A 155 7.16 6.58 11.18
N VAL A 156 8.42 6.73 11.58
CA VAL A 156 9.25 7.88 11.19
C VAL A 156 9.56 7.86 9.69
N ARG A 157 10.04 6.73 9.15
CA ARG A 157 10.31 6.60 7.71
C ARG A 157 9.04 6.81 6.89
N THR A 158 7.94 6.20 7.30
CA THR A 158 6.67 6.34 6.58
C THR A 158 6.13 7.76 6.64
N ALA A 159 6.26 8.44 7.77
CA ALA A 159 5.90 9.85 7.89
C ALA A 159 6.82 10.77 7.07
N LEU A 160 8.13 10.50 7.00
CA LEU A 160 9.05 11.22 6.10
C LEU A 160 8.71 10.99 4.63
N GLY A 161 8.34 9.76 4.26
CA GLY A 161 7.85 9.46 2.91
C GLY A 161 6.57 10.22 2.58
N ALA A 162 5.59 10.24 3.49
CA ALA A 162 4.37 11.02 3.32
C ALA A 162 4.61 12.53 3.30
N MET A 163 5.58 13.03 4.07
CA MET A 163 6.04 14.42 4.02
C MET A 163 6.62 14.76 2.64
N ALA A 164 7.49 13.90 2.10
CA ALA A 164 8.08 14.07 0.78
C ALA A 164 7.02 14.02 -0.33
N LEU A 165 6.05 13.09 -0.24
CA LEU A 165 4.91 13.02 -1.15
C LEU A 165 4.01 14.25 -1.03
N GLY A 166 3.72 14.73 0.19
CA GLY A 166 2.94 15.94 0.42
C GLY A 166 3.63 17.17 -0.16
N PHE A 167 4.95 17.30 0.04
CA PHE A 167 5.77 18.33 -0.60
C PHE A 167 5.69 18.24 -2.12
N PHE A 168 5.93 17.05 -2.68
CA PHE A 168 5.90 16.79 -4.12
C PHE A 168 4.53 17.13 -4.73
N MET A 169 3.43 16.73 -4.08
CA MET A 169 2.08 17.03 -4.54
C MET A 169 1.79 18.54 -4.56
N VAL A 170 2.27 19.31 -3.57
CA VAL A 170 2.07 20.77 -3.57
C VAL A 170 2.81 21.43 -4.72
N ILE A 171 4.08 21.08 -4.94
CA ILE A 171 4.86 21.67 -6.04
C ILE A 171 4.34 21.20 -7.40
N GLU A 172 3.93 19.94 -7.53
CA GLU A 172 3.32 19.39 -8.74
C GLU A 172 2.03 20.14 -9.11
N LEU A 173 1.10 20.28 -8.17
CA LEU A 173 -0.14 21.03 -8.38
C LEU A 173 0.13 22.51 -8.67
N SER A 174 1.19 23.08 -8.11
CA SER A 174 1.59 24.45 -8.40
C SER A 174 2.10 24.63 -9.82
N GLY A 175 2.57 23.56 -10.48
CA GLY A 175 2.91 23.58 -11.92
C GLY A 175 1.70 23.77 -12.83
N PHE A 176 0.51 23.42 -12.35
CA PHE A 176 -0.77 23.55 -13.05
C PHE A 176 -1.63 24.73 -12.54
N ASN A 177 -1.01 25.70 -11.86
CA ASN A 177 -1.75 26.74 -11.11
C ASN A 177 -2.63 27.66 -11.98
N ASP A 178 -2.28 27.83 -13.26
CA ASP A 178 -3.03 28.61 -14.24
C ASP A 178 -4.29 27.88 -14.71
N ILE A 179 -4.20 26.59 -15.02
CA ILE A 179 -5.36 25.77 -15.34
C ILE A 179 -6.28 25.62 -14.13
N ILE A 180 -5.72 25.42 -12.94
CA ILE A 180 -6.51 25.36 -11.71
C ILE A 180 -7.23 26.70 -11.46
N ALA A 181 -6.54 27.82 -11.67
CA ALA A 181 -7.15 29.15 -11.53
C ALA A 181 -8.32 29.35 -12.51
N ASP A 182 -8.13 28.99 -13.78
CA ASP A 182 -9.12 29.12 -14.85
C ASP A 182 -10.34 28.21 -14.64
N GLN A 183 -10.12 26.91 -14.35
CA GLN A 183 -11.20 25.93 -14.28
C GLN A 183 -12.02 26.00 -12.99
N PHE A 184 -11.41 26.45 -11.89
CA PHE A 184 -12.09 26.56 -10.60
C PHE A 184 -12.50 28.00 -10.24
N ASP A 185 -12.31 28.96 -11.15
CA ASP A 185 -12.61 30.39 -10.95
C ASP A 185 -11.94 30.95 -9.67
N ILE A 186 -10.65 30.64 -9.51
CA ILE A 186 -9.81 31.08 -8.39
C ILE A 186 -8.78 32.07 -8.91
N SER A 187 -8.49 33.13 -8.14
CA SER A 187 -7.42 34.06 -8.49
C SER A 187 -6.06 33.36 -8.65
N LEU A 188 -5.35 33.62 -9.75
CA LEU A 188 -3.99 33.12 -10.00
C LEU A 188 -2.98 33.52 -8.91
N ASN A 189 -3.15 34.71 -8.33
CA ASN A 189 -2.30 35.14 -7.21
C ASN A 189 -2.61 34.32 -5.95
N ALA A 190 -3.89 33.99 -5.72
CA ALA A 190 -4.29 33.16 -4.60
C ALA A 190 -3.76 31.73 -4.74
N THR A 191 -3.77 31.14 -5.94
CA THR A 191 -3.20 29.80 -6.17
C THR A 191 -1.69 29.78 -5.94
N THR A 192 -0.95 30.81 -6.39
CA THR A 192 0.48 30.96 -6.12
C THR A 192 0.78 31.09 -4.61
N TRP A 193 0.01 31.90 -3.89
CA TRP A 193 0.16 32.03 -2.43
C TRP A 193 -0.22 30.73 -1.70
N ALA A 194 -1.24 30.02 -2.17
CA ALA A 194 -1.60 28.71 -1.64
C ALA A 194 -0.45 27.70 -1.82
N GLY A 195 0.24 27.69 -2.96
CA GLY A 195 1.44 26.88 -3.17
C GLY A 195 2.59 27.26 -2.22
N ARG A 196 2.88 28.56 -2.07
CA ARG A 196 3.92 29.08 -1.15
C ARG A 196 3.67 28.75 0.32
N ILE A 197 2.43 28.85 0.76
CA ILE A 197 2.05 28.49 2.14
C ILE A 197 2.00 26.97 2.27
N GLY A 198 1.44 26.30 1.27
CA GLY A 198 1.27 24.86 1.22
C GLY A 198 2.59 24.11 1.32
N VAL A 199 3.65 24.58 0.66
CA VAL A 199 4.96 23.91 0.68
C VAL A 199 5.59 23.92 2.08
N LEU A 200 5.18 24.87 2.94
CA LEU A 200 5.65 24.96 4.32
C LEU A 200 4.73 24.22 5.31
N ILE A 201 3.42 24.17 5.05
CA ILE A 201 2.43 23.63 5.99
C ILE A 201 2.07 22.17 5.70
N VAL A 202 1.83 21.81 4.44
CA VAL A 202 1.36 20.47 4.06
C VAL A 202 2.37 19.38 4.45
N PRO A 203 3.69 19.52 4.22
CA PRO A 203 4.62 18.43 4.55
C PRO A 203 4.69 18.15 6.05
N PRO A 204 4.83 19.13 6.97
CA PRO A 204 4.78 18.87 8.41
C PRO A 204 3.46 18.27 8.90
N LEU A 205 2.33 18.68 8.32
CA LEU A 205 1.03 18.08 8.64
C LEU A 205 0.96 16.63 8.16
N ALA A 206 1.37 16.36 6.92
CA ALA A 206 1.43 15.01 6.36
C ALA A 206 2.33 14.10 7.22
N TYR A 207 3.47 14.62 7.69
CA TYR A 207 4.33 13.93 8.65
C TYR A 207 3.57 13.60 9.94
N TYR A 208 3.00 14.62 10.59
CA TYR A 208 2.33 14.47 11.89
C TYR A 208 1.19 13.46 11.83
N PHE A 209 0.26 13.63 10.88
CA PHE A 209 -0.88 12.72 10.74
C PHE A 209 -0.43 11.30 10.38
N THR A 210 0.50 11.13 9.45
CA THR A 210 0.99 9.79 9.06
C THR A 210 1.64 9.09 10.23
N TYR A 211 2.47 9.80 11.02
CA TYR A 211 3.10 9.23 12.20
C TYR A 211 2.07 8.74 13.22
N ARG A 212 1.05 9.57 13.51
CA ARG A 212 -0.04 9.21 14.45
C ARG A 212 -0.90 8.06 13.93
N ILE A 213 -1.20 8.03 12.64
CA ILE A 213 -1.93 6.93 12.00
C ILE A 213 -1.13 5.63 12.11
N CYS A 214 0.18 5.66 11.86
CA CYS A 214 1.02 4.46 12.00
C CYS A 214 0.97 3.90 13.44
N LEU A 215 1.09 4.76 14.46
CA LEU A 215 0.97 4.35 15.86
C LEU A 215 -0.43 3.80 16.19
N GLY A 216 -1.49 4.42 15.68
CA GLY A 216 -2.87 3.93 15.82
C GLY A 216 -3.04 2.55 15.18
N LEU A 217 -2.48 2.34 13.98
CA LEU A 217 -2.51 1.06 13.28
C LEU A 217 -1.71 -0.03 14.01
N GLN A 218 -0.57 0.31 14.63
CA GLN A 218 0.19 -0.63 15.46
C GLN A 218 -0.61 -1.05 16.70
N ARG A 219 -1.22 -0.08 17.40
CA ARG A 219 -2.06 -0.36 18.58
C ARG A 219 -3.24 -1.25 18.23
N ALA A 220 -3.93 -0.93 17.14
CA ALA A 220 -5.04 -1.74 16.66
C ALA A 220 -4.62 -3.13 16.14
N ASP A 221 -3.33 -3.37 15.82
CA ASP A 221 -2.84 -4.72 15.53
C ASP A 221 -2.53 -5.47 16.85
N ARG A 222 -1.99 -4.78 17.87
CA ARG A 222 -1.72 -5.35 19.21
C ARG A 222 -2.99 -5.71 19.98
N GLU A 223 -4.01 -4.85 19.92
CA GLU A 223 -5.31 -5.09 20.56
C GLU A 223 -5.92 -6.42 20.11
N VAL A 224 -5.85 -6.72 18.82
CA VAL A 224 -6.32 -7.99 18.25
C VAL A 224 -5.45 -9.18 18.70
N LEU A 225 -4.15 -8.98 18.91
CA LEU A 225 -3.26 -10.04 19.40
C LEU A 225 -3.43 -10.32 20.89
N GLU A 226 -3.84 -9.31 21.67
CA GLU A 226 -4.08 -9.42 23.12
C GLU A 226 -5.50 -9.92 23.44
N HIS A 227 -6.52 -9.46 22.73
CA HIS A 227 -7.93 -9.74 23.04
C HIS A 227 -8.63 -10.66 22.05
N GLY A 228 -8.09 -10.79 20.83
CA GLY A 228 -8.72 -11.53 19.72
C GLY A 228 -9.43 -10.63 18.71
N VAL A 229 -9.99 -11.25 17.68
CA VAL A 229 -10.72 -10.56 16.62
C VAL A 229 -12.14 -10.24 17.09
N GLU A 230 -12.53 -8.98 17.01
CA GLU A 230 -13.91 -8.51 17.19
C GLU A 230 -14.87 -9.29 16.28
N THR A 231 -15.90 -9.91 16.89
CA THR A 231 -16.91 -10.67 16.13
C THR A 231 -18.11 -9.80 15.73
N GLY A 232 -18.32 -8.67 16.40
CA GLY A 232 -19.54 -7.86 16.30
C GLY A 232 -20.76 -8.49 17.00
N ILE A 233 -20.58 -9.60 17.74
CA ILE A 233 -21.66 -10.25 18.49
C ILE A 233 -21.61 -9.77 19.95
N ILE A 234 -22.65 -9.05 20.36
CA ILE A 234 -22.80 -8.56 21.74
C ILE A 234 -23.66 -9.54 22.53
N LYS A 235 -23.14 -10.00 23.68
CA LYS A 235 -23.85 -10.87 24.62
C LYS A 235 -24.08 -10.13 25.93
N ARG A 236 -25.33 -10.14 26.42
CA ARG A 236 -25.68 -9.66 27.76
C ARG A 236 -25.52 -10.80 28.77
N LEU A 237 -24.77 -10.55 29.84
CA LEU A 237 -24.56 -11.49 30.95
C LEU A 237 -25.72 -11.45 31.95
N PRO A 238 -25.92 -12.51 32.78
CA PRO A 238 -27.02 -12.57 33.75
C PRO A 238 -27.06 -11.40 34.74
N HIS A 239 -25.90 -10.81 35.06
CA HIS A 239 -25.76 -9.64 35.93
C HIS A 239 -25.92 -8.30 35.20
N GLY A 240 -26.24 -8.30 33.90
CA GLY A 240 -26.59 -7.11 33.13
C GLY A 240 -25.47 -6.46 32.32
N GLU A 241 -24.23 -6.94 32.43
CA GLU A 241 -23.08 -6.48 31.64
C GLU A 241 -23.20 -6.87 30.17
N PHE A 242 -22.72 -6.01 29.27
CA PHE A 242 -22.63 -6.29 27.84
C PHE A 242 -21.18 -6.55 27.47
N ILE A 243 -20.91 -7.72 26.90
CA ILE A 243 -19.59 -8.09 26.40
C ILE A 243 -19.66 -8.31 24.88
N GLU A 244 -18.63 -7.87 24.17
CA GLU A 244 -18.39 -8.33 22.82
C GLU A 244 -17.61 -9.64 22.85
N ILE A 245 -18.11 -10.64 22.12
CA ILE A 245 -17.40 -11.90 21.97
C ILE A 245 -16.21 -11.65 21.06
N HIS A 246 -15.01 -11.90 21.55
CA HIS A 246 -13.80 -11.86 20.75
C HIS A 246 -13.39 -13.28 20.37
N GLN A 247 -12.95 -13.47 19.13
CA GLN A 247 -12.38 -14.74 18.67
C GLN A 247 -10.86 -14.71 18.89
N PRO A 248 -10.32 -15.44 19.88
CA PRO A 248 -8.88 -15.49 20.10
C PRO A 248 -8.18 -16.24 18.96
N LEU A 249 -6.98 -15.77 18.61
CA LEU A 249 -6.17 -16.36 17.53
C LEU A 249 -5.33 -17.57 17.99
N ALA A 250 -4.95 -17.61 19.28
CA ALA A 250 -4.11 -18.67 19.86
C ALA A 250 -4.87 -19.60 20.84
N GLY A 251 -6.20 -19.48 20.89
CA GLY A 251 -7.02 -20.13 21.90
C GLY A 251 -7.11 -19.34 23.21
N VAL A 252 -7.64 -19.99 24.24
CA VAL A 252 -7.88 -19.40 25.56
C VAL A 252 -7.07 -20.11 26.65
N ASP A 253 -6.75 -19.39 27.71
CA ASP A 253 -6.16 -19.95 28.92
C ASP A 253 -7.21 -20.67 29.79
N SER A 254 -6.79 -21.19 30.94
CA SER A 254 -7.66 -21.88 31.90
C SER A 254 -8.77 -20.99 32.50
N HIS A 255 -8.64 -19.67 32.39
CA HIS A 255 -9.59 -18.68 32.91
C HIS A 255 -10.48 -18.10 31.81
N GLY A 256 -10.31 -18.54 30.55
CA GLY A 256 -11.08 -18.06 29.40
C GLY A 256 -10.55 -16.77 28.77
N HIS A 257 -9.38 -16.29 29.17
CA HIS A 257 -8.74 -15.15 28.53
C HIS A 257 -7.99 -15.57 27.26
N ALA A 258 -7.95 -14.69 26.26
CA ALA A 258 -7.17 -14.91 25.05
C ALA A 258 -5.67 -15.06 25.40
N ILE A 259 -5.02 -16.07 24.83
CA ILE A 259 -3.56 -16.20 24.97
C ILE A 259 -2.91 -15.13 24.08
N PRO A 260 -2.15 -14.17 24.65
CA PRO A 260 -1.59 -13.07 23.89
C PRO A 260 -0.51 -13.57 22.93
N LEU A 261 -0.57 -13.12 21.68
CA LEU A 261 0.42 -13.45 20.66
C LEU A 261 1.45 -12.33 20.49
N GLU A 262 2.71 -12.72 20.28
CA GLU A 262 3.75 -11.76 19.93
C GLU A 262 3.60 -11.24 18.49
N TYR A 263 3.87 -9.95 18.30
CA TYR A 263 3.84 -9.34 16.97
C TYR A 263 5.07 -9.76 16.15
N GLN A 264 4.84 -10.39 15.00
CA GLN A 264 5.89 -10.89 14.10
C GLN A 264 6.04 -10.10 12.79
N GLY A 265 5.47 -8.89 12.71
CA GLY A 265 5.50 -8.09 11.47
C GLY A 265 4.51 -8.55 10.39
N ALA A 266 3.78 -9.66 10.60
CA ALA A 266 2.78 -10.15 9.67
C ALA A 266 1.47 -9.33 9.75
N SER A 267 0.66 -9.38 8.69
CA SER A 267 -0.66 -8.74 8.70
C SER A 267 -1.63 -9.48 9.63
N VAL A 268 -2.14 -8.79 10.64
CA VAL A 268 -3.14 -9.34 11.58
C VAL A 268 -4.55 -9.25 10.96
N PRO A 269 -5.35 -10.34 10.93
CA PRO A 269 -6.73 -10.30 10.47
C PRO A 269 -7.61 -9.59 11.49
N LYS A 270 -8.39 -8.59 11.07
CA LYS A 270 -9.29 -7.81 11.95
C LYS A 270 -10.77 -8.08 11.75
N LYS A 271 -11.10 -9.03 10.88
CA LYS A 271 -12.49 -9.35 10.54
C LYS A 271 -12.66 -10.84 10.47
N MET A 272 -13.73 -11.35 11.05
CA MET A 272 -14.07 -12.77 11.08
C MET A 272 -14.20 -13.38 9.68
N ASN A 273 -14.65 -12.61 8.69
CA ASN A 273 -14.73 -13.08 7.30
C ASN A 273 -13.36 -13.45 6.71
N LYS A 274 -12.27 -12.81 7.15
CA LYS A 274 -10.90 -13.18 6.75
C LYS A 274 -10.40 -14.46 7.41
N LEU A 275 -11.07 -14.91 8.49
CA LEU A 275 -10.86 -16.19 9.14
C LEU A 275 -11.75 -17.30 8.58
N GLY A 276 -12.52 -17.03 7.52
CA GLY A 276 -13.41 -18.02 6.90
C GLY A 276 -14.78 -18.15 7.56
N SER A 277 -15.14 -17.27 8.51
CA SER A 277 -16.43 -17.35 9.22
C SER A 277 -17.65 -17.13 8.32
N ALA A 278 -17.46 -16.52 7.14
CA ALA A 278 -18.54 -16.21 6.20
C ALA A 278 -19.00 -17.44 5.40
N GLY A 279 -18.30 -18.58 5.51
CA GLY A 279 -18.57 -19.78 4.72
C GLY A 279 -18.20 -19.61 3.24
N SER A 280 -18.66 -20.55 2.42
CA SER A 280 -18.52 -20.49 0.95
C SER A 280 -19.88 -20.35 0.30
N ALA A 281 -19.97 -19.53 -0.75
CA ALA A 281 -21.17 -19.50 -1.60
C ALA A 281 -21.43 -20.88 -2.22
N VAL A 282 -22.70 -21.18 -2.46
CA VAL A 282 -23.10 -22.44 -3.12
C VAL A 282 -22.56 -22.42 -4.56
N PRO A 283 -21.79 -23.44 -4.97
CA PRO A 283 -21.34 -23.56 -6.36
C PRO A 283 -22.52 -23.59 -7.32
N GLY A 284 -22.38 -22.92 -8.45
CA GLY A 284 -23.43 -22.77 -9.43
C GLY A 284 -23.12 -21.73 -10.48
N THR A 285 -24.04 -21.60 -11.43
CA THR A 285 -24.08 -20.45 -12.32
C THR A 285 -24.64 -19.23 -11.59
N PHE A 286 -24.60 -18.06 -12.24
CA PHE A 286 -25.22 -16.86 -11.70
C PHE A 286 -26.74 -17.02 -11.44
N TRP A 287 -27.41 -17.95 -12.14
CA TRP A 287 -28.86 -18.11 -12.12
C TRP A 287 -29.35 -19.39 -11.43
N SER A 288 -28.49 -20.40 -11.27
CA SER A 288 -28.89 -21.70 -10.75
C SER A 288 -27.75 -22.38 -9.98
N PRO A 289 -28.04 -23.02 -8.83
CA PRO A 289 -27.06 -23.82 -8.11
C PRO A 289 -26.74 -25.11 -8.86
N ASP A 290 -25.54 -25.64 -8.64
CA ASP A 290 -25.15 -26.97 -9.12
C ASP A 290 -25.89 -28.07 -8.31
N PRO A 291 -26.02 -29.29 -8.86
CA PRO A 291 -26.55 -30.44 -8.13
C PRO A 291 -25.84 -30.67 -6.80
N ALA A 292 -26.60 -31.09 -5.78
CA ALA A 292 -26.10 -31.19 -4.41
C ALA A 292 -24.91 -32.17 -4.29
N ASP A 293 -24.91 -33.26 -5.04
CA ASP A 293 -23.83 -34.23 -5.10
C ASP A 293 -22.51 -33.63 -5.62
N GLU A 294 -22.57 -32.79 -6.65
CA GLU A 294 -21.42 -32.07 -7.19
C GLU A 294 -20.89 -31.02 -6.21
N THR A 295 -21.78 -30.25 -5.57
CA THR A 295 -21.38 -29.25 -4.56
C THR A 295 -20.65 -29.89 -3.38
N VAL A 296 -21.12 -31.05 -2.91
CA VAL A 296 -20.48 -31.80 -1.83
C VAL A 296 -19.14 -32.37 -2.29
N ALA A 297 -19.04 -32.88 -3.52
CA ALA A 297 -17.77 -33.34 -4.08
C ALA A 297 -16.73 -32.21 -4.16
N LEU A 298 -17.14 -31.00 -4.58
CA LEU A 298 -16.31 -29.81 -4.58
C LEU A 298 -15.85 -29.40 -3.18
N GLN A 299 -16.77 -29.39 -2.21
CA GLN A 299 -16.42 -29.07 -0.81
C GLN A 299 -15.40 -30.06 -0.25
N ARG A 300 -15.56 -31.38 -0.51
CA ARG A 300 -14.57 -32.40 -0.11
C ARG A 300 -13.21 -32.14 -0.76
N ALA A 301 -13.18 -31.82 -2.05
CA ALA A 301 -11.94 -31.51 -2.74
C ALA A 301 -11.22 -30.28 -2.14
N HIS A 302 -11.98 -29.24 -1.80
CA HIS A 302 -11.45 -28.01 -1.17
C HIS A 302 -10.95 -28.26 0.27
N GLY A 303 -11.68 -29.03 1.08
CA GLY A 303 -11.30 -29.38 2.45
C GLY A 303 -10.00 -30.18 2.54
N ASN A 304 -9.77 -31.08 1.57
CA ASN A 304 -8.52 -31.84 1.46
C ASN A 304 -7.33 -30.99 0.96
N GLY A 305 -7.59 -29.90 0.24
CA GLY A 305 -6.54 -29.00 -0.27
C GLY A 305 -5.94 -28.06 0.78
N HIS A 306 -6.69 -27.69 1.83
CA HIS A 306 -6.23 -26.80 2.90
C HIS A 306 -5.57 -27.51 4.09
N SER A 307 -5.77 -28.82 4.25
CA SER A 307 -5.23 -29.64 5.34
C SER A 307 -3.93 -30.39 4.99
N GLY A 308 -3.43 -30.27 3.75
CA GLY A 308 -2.29 -31.02 3.21
C GLY A 308 -0.89 -30.57 3.67
N GLY A 309 -0.74 -30.14 4.92
CA GLY A 309 0.55 -29.79 5.52
C GLY A 309 0.67 -30.34 6.94
N GLU A 310 1.05 -31.62 7.03
CA GLU A 310 1.54 -32.31 8.24
C GLU A 310 0.75 -32.12 9.54
N ASN A 311 -0.14 -33.07 9.83
CA ASN A 311 -0.16 -33.68 11.17
C ASN A 311 -0.06 -35.19 10.99
N GLY A 312 1.15 -35.69 11.17
CA GLY A 312 1.35 -37.11 11.44
C GLY A 312 0.60 -37.48 12.71
N GLN A 313 -0.15 -38.58 12.63
CA GLN A 313 -0.53 -39.48 13.73
C GLN A 313 -0.65 -38.82 15.11
N HIS A 314 -1.88 -38.45 15.49
CA HIS A 314 -2.49 -38.83 16.77
C HIS A 314 -3.91 -38.27 16.85
N GLY A 315 -4.91 -39.14 17.07
CA GLY A 315 -6.29 -38.73 17.26
C GLY A 315 -7.30 -39.80 16.86
N GLN A 316 -7.23 -40.97 17.50
CA GLN A 316 -8.31 -41.95 17.51
C GLN A 316 -9.60 -41.32 18.08
N HIS A 317 -10.71 -41.65 17.43
CA HIS A 317 -12.08 -41.79 17.95
C HIS A 317 -12.64 -40.68 18.87
N GLY A 318 -13.70 -40.05 18.38
CA GLY A 318 -14.59 -39.19 19.15
C GLY A 318 -15.87 -38.86 18.36
N GLU A 319 -16.52 -39.90 17.82
CA GLU A 319 -17.86 -39.80 17.28
C GLU A 319 -18.81 -39.63 18.48
N PHE A 320 -19.20 -38.39 18.75
CA PHE A 320 -20.23 -38.09 19.74
C PHE A 320 -21.58 -38.49 19.15
N ASP A 321 -22.01 -39.67 19.56
CA ASP A 321 -23.31 -40.24 19.29
C ASP A 321 -24.40 -39.37 19.93
N SER A 322 -25.01 -38.50 19.13
CA SER A 322 -26.12 -37.64 19.54
C SER A 322 -27.47 -38.14 18.97
N ALA A 323 -27.59 -39.43 18.68
CA ALA A 323 -28.82 -40.03 18.18
C ALA A 323 -29.52 -40.98 19.18
N GLU A 324 -28.86 -41.42 20.25
CA GLU A 324 -29.42 -42.45 21.15
C GLU A 324 -30.15 -41.93 22.40
N THR A 325 -30.09 -40.62 22.70
CA THR A 325 -30.81 -40.02 23.86
C THR A 325 -32.20 -39.46 23.55
N ALA A 326 -32.67 -39.54 22.30
CA ALA A 326 -34.01 -39.07 21.92
C ALA A 326 -35.10 -40.17 21.96
N ALA A 327 -34.74 -41.44 22.15
CA ALA A 327 -35.70 -42.56 22.12
C ALA A 327 -36.19 -43.03 23.51
N ALA A 328 -35.57 -42.59 24.61
CA ALA A 328 -35.90 -43.06 25.97
C ALA A 328 -36.87 -42.17 26.76
N ALA A 329 -37.38 -41.07 26.19
CA ALA A 329 -38.29 -40.15 26.88
C ALA A 329 -39.77 -40.30 26.45
N LYS A 330 -40.17 -41.48 25.96
CA LYS A 330 -41.55 -41.72 25.48
C LYS A 330 -42.24 -42.98 26.02
N GLN A 331 -41.70 -43.59 27.07
CA GLN A 331 -42.40 -44.61 27.86
C GLN A 331 -42.05 -44.39 29.33
N ASP A 332 -42.83 -43.53 29.98
CA ASP A 332 -43.39 -43.65 31.34
C ASP A 332 -44.21 -42.40 31.65
#